data_AF-A0A2G1W4H3-F1
#
_entry.id   AF-A0A2G1W4H3-F1
#
_cell.length_a   1.000
_cell.length_b   1.000
_cell.length_c   1.000
_cell.angle_alpha   90.00
_cell.angle_beta   90.00
_cell.angle_gamma   90.00
#
_symmetry.space_group_name_H-M   'P 1'
#
loop_
_entity.id
_entity.type
_entity.pdbx_description
1 polymer ?
#
loop_
_entity_poly.entity_id
_entity_poly.type
_entity_poly.pdbx_seq_one_letter_code
_entity_poly.pdbx_strand_id
1 'polypeptide(L)'
;MLAIWAAADPSFADLAKGGFLSREWMSANPVRSVGIGLTAILAVGSLLGLLVQFFARSSPTTQHRSLAQLLAVVTLAGFWFAFATHVDSIAWQGKRARFALRVEGLERIVAPLREEWPERDGELPAIGPFMAYPFGRPTTLVLLQAPSVAQQSVYVSAIELQDGAIKLQLTGTDGGDWAEWHPPKSRPSSFVGGLSDPHEMETATPIGRGWYLVRYQS
;
A
#
# COMPACT_ATOMS: atom_id res chain seq x y z
N MET A 1 32.92 3.25 -17.53
CA MET A 1 31.93 4.15 -18.17
C MET A 1 30.83 4.62 -17.21
N LEU A 2 30.29 3.77 -16.33
CA LEU A 2 29.30 4.17 -15.29
C LEU A 2 29.79 5.27 -14.32
N ALA A 3 31.07 5.28 -13.94
CA ALA A 3 31.61 6.29 -13.03
C ALA A 3 31.70 7.71 -13.62
N ILE A 4 31.74 7.83 -14.95
CA ILE A 4 31.81 9.13 -15.65
C ILE A 4 30.40 9.75 -15.74
N TRP A 5 29.38 8.90 -15.89
CA TRP A 5 27.98 9.34 -15.91
C TRP A 5 27.54 9.89 -14.53
N ALA A 6 27.95 9.24 -13.44
CA ALA A 6 27.64 9.69 -12.07
C ALA A 6 28.32 11.01 -11.67
N ALA A 7 29.44 11.38 -12.30
CA ALA A 7 30.14 12.64 -12.02
C ALA A 7 29.57 13.85 -12.79
N ALA A 8 28.80 13.60 -13.86
CA ALA A 8 28.30 14.63 -14.75
C ALA A 8 26.86 15.07 -14.45
N ASP A 9 26.15 14.34 -13.57
CA ASP A 9 24.75 14.61 -13.25
C ASP A 9 24.63 15.38 -11.91
N PRO A 10 24.28 16.68 -11.95
CA PRO A 10 24.11 17.48 -10.74
C PRO A 10 22.92 17.01 -9.88
N SER A 11 21.97 16.25 -10.44
CA SER A 11 20.86 15.65 -9.70
C SER A 11 21.27 14.43 -8.88
N PHE A 12 22.44 13.82 -9.17
CA PHE A 12 22.96 12.69 -8.40
C PHE A 12 23.36 13.09 -6.98
N ALA A 13 23.88 14.32 -6.81
CA ALA A 13 24.20 14.86 -5.50
C ALA A 13 22.94 15.09 -4.65
N ASP A 14 21.82 15.47 -5.28
CA ASP A 14 20.53 15.65 -4.60
C ASP A 14 19.81 14.32 -4.36
N LEU A 15 19.98 13.31 -5.23
CA LEU A 15 19.55 11.93 -4.97
C LEU A 15 20.36 11.24 -3.85
N ALA A 16 21.66 11.55 -3.73
CA ALA A 16 22.52 11.04 -2.67
C ALA A 16 22.30 11.77 -1.33
N LYS A 17 21.92 13.06 -1.36
CA LYS A 17 21.54 13.84 -0.18
C LYS A 17 20.07 13.66 0.23
N GLY A 18 19.21 13.26 -0.71
CA GLY A 18 17.80 12.95 -0.53
C GLY A 18 17.59 11.63 0.19
N GLY A 19 18.03 11.54 1.44
CA GLY A 19 17.37 10.77 2.50
C GLY A 19 17.01 9.30 2.25
N PHE A 20 17.54 8.61 1.25
CA PHE A 20 17.21 7.20 0.99
C PHE A 20 17.58 6.28 2.17
N LEU A 21 18.46 6.78 3.06
CA LEU A 21 18.89 6.16 4.31
C LEU A 21 18.63 7.07 5.52
N SER A 22 17.59 7.91 5.52
CA SER A 22 17.24 8.66 6.72
C SER A 22 16.80 7.69 7.83
N ARG A 23 17.34 7.90 9.04
CA ARG A 23 17.05 7.08 10.24
C ARG A 23 15.55 7.02 10.58
N GLU A 24 14.77 7.97 10.06
CA GLU A 24 13.32 8.07 10.18
C GLU A 24 12.57 7.03 9.34
N TRP A 25 13.08 6.63 8.17
CA TRP A 25 12.49 5.54 7.37
C TRP A 25 12.66 4.17 8.04
N MET A 26 13.76 3.99 8.79
CA MET A 26 14.02 2.76 9.57
C MET A 26 13.19 2.67 10.86
N SER A 27 12.80 3.81 11.47
CA SER A 27 12.03 3.81 12.71
C SER A 27 10.52 3.63 12.49
N ALA A 28 10.00 4.02 11.32
CA ALA A 28 8.56 3.96 11.06
C ALA A 28 8.00 2.54 10.87
N ASN A 29 8.81 1.57 10.40
CA ASN A 29 8.40 0.17 10.24
C ASN A 29 9.63 -0.79 10.20
N PRO A 30 10.19 -1.20 11.36
CA PRO A 30 11.44 -1.97 11.43
C PRO A 30 11.37 -3.31 10.67
N VAL A 31 10.19 -3.93 10.60
CA VAL A 31 9.97 -5.18 9.86
C VAL A 31 10.17 -4.98 8.35
N ARG A 32 9.75 -3.84 7.79
CA ARG A 32 9.93 -3.53 6.36
C ARG A 32 11.40 -3.27 6.05
N SER A 33 12.10 -2.54 6.92
CA SER A 33 13.51 -2.21 6.73
C SER A 33 14.42 -3.45 6.79
N VAL A 34 14.15 -4.38 7.72
CA VAL A 34 14.88 -5.66 7.80
C VAL A 34 14.62 -6.52 6.57
N GLY A 35 13.36 -6.58 6.10
CA GLY A 35 13.00 -7.31 4.88
C GLY A 35 13.70 -6.78 3.63
N ILE A 36 13.73 -5.46 3.44
CA ILE A 36 14.44 -4.81 2.33
C ILE A 36 15.95 -5.09 2.42
N GLY A 37 16.54 -4.98 3.61
CA GLY A 37 17.96 -5.25 3.83
C GLY A 37 18.35 -6.69 3.49
N LEU A 38 17.59 -7.69 3.96
CA LEU A 38 17.82 -9.10 3.63
C LEU A 38 17.69 -9.37 2.12
N THR A 39 16.70 -8.76 1.49
CA THR A 39 16.45 -8.90 0.04
C THR A 39 17.61 -8.30 -0.76
N ALA A 40 18.11 -7.13 -0.37
CA ALA A 40 19.28 -6.50 -0.98
C ALA A 40 20.55 -7.34 -0.79
N ILE A 41 20.77 -7.91 0.40
CA ILE A 41 21.92 -8.80 0.66
C ILE A 41 21.85 -10.05 -0.21
N LEU A 42 20.67 -10.66 -0.34
CA LEU A 42 20.46 -11.82 -1.23
C LEU A 42 20.69 -11.46 -2.70
N ALA A 43 20.21 -10.29 -3.14
CA ALA A 43 20.42 -9.80 -4.49
C ALA A 43 21.91 -9.59 -4.79
N VAL A 44 22.61 -8.87 -3.93
CA VAL A 44 24.05 -8.60 -4.07
C VAL A 44 24.87 -9.89 -3.97
N GLY A 45 24.56 -10.77 -3.01
CA GLY A 45 25.25 -12.03 -2.82
C GLY A 45 25.07 -12.99 -4.01
N SER A 46 23.88 -13.07 -4.58
CA SER A 46 23.61 -13.89 -5.77
C SER A 46 24.31 -13.36 -7.03
N LEU A 47 24.32 -12.04 -7.24
CA LEU A 47 25.07 -11.38 -8.32
C LEU A 47 26.59 -11.58 -8.18
N LEU A 48 27.13 -11.37 -6.97
CA LEU A 48 28.55 -11.58 -6.69
C LEU A 48 28.96 -13.05 -6.85
N GLY A 49 28.13 -13.98 -6.36
CA GLY A 49 28.36 -15.41 -6.52
C GLY A 49 28.44 -15.84 -7.99
N LEU A 50 27.54 -15.30 -8.83
CA LEU A 50 27.58 -15.56 -10.27
C LEU A 50 28.79 -14.91 -10.96
N LEU A 51 29.17 -13.68 -10.58
CA LEU A 51 30.37 -13.02 -11.09
C LEU A 51 31.64 -13.79 -10.72
N VAL A 52 31.77 -14.22 -9.47
CA VAL A 52 32.92 -15.02 -9.02
C VAL A 52 32.97 -16.36 -9.75
N GLN A 53 31.83 -17.04 -9.94
CA GLN A 53 31.79 -18.28 -10.74
C GLN A 53 32.16 -18.05 -12.21
N PHE A 54 31.82 -16.89 -12.77
CA PHE A 54 32.18 -16.51 -14.13
C PHE A 54 33.69 -16.32 -14.29
N PHE A 55 34.33 -15.58 -13.37
CA PHE A 55 35.78 -15.32 -13.41
C PHE A 55 36.63 -16.54 -12.98
N ALA A 56 36.18 -17.33 -12.00
CA ALA A 56 36.95 -18.46 -11.50
C ALA A 56 36.98 -19.68 -12.44
N ARG A 57 36.10 -19.73 -13.45
CA ARG A 57 35.96 -20.89 -14.37
C ARG A 57 36.40 -20.60 -15.81
N SER A 58 37.19 -19.56 -16.03
CA SER A 58 37.75 -19.18 -17.34
C SER A 58 38.86 -20.14 -17.82
N SER A 59 38.55 -21.44 -17.94
CA SER A 59 39.34 -22.38 -18.72
C SER A 59 38.78 -22.49 -20.15
N PRO A 60 39.64 -22.64 -21.18
CA PRO A 60 39.31 -22.32 -22.58
C PRO A 60 38.41 -23.32 -23.34
N THR A 61 37.86 -24.36 -22.70
CA THR A 61 37.11 -25.43 -23.39
C THR A 61 35.58 -25.27 -23.38
N THR A 62 35.03 -24.10 -23.04
CA THR A 62 33.62 -23.96 -22.62
C THR A 62 32.84 -22.78 -23.22
N GLN A 63 32.85 -22.62 -24.55
CA GLN A 63 32.10 -21.56 -25.23
C GLN A 63 30.57 -21.62 -25.00
N HIS A 64 29.96 -22.81 -24.98
CA HIS A 64 28.51 -22.97 -24.73
C HIS A 64 28.08 -22.68 -23.28
N ARG A 65 28.97 -22.87 -22.29
CA ARG A 65 28.65 -22.61 -20.88
C ARG A 65 28.69 -21.12 -20.52
N SER A 66 29.51 -20.33 -21.22
CA SER A 66 29.61 -18.89 -21.02
C SER A 66 28.31 -18.15 -21.35
N LEU A 67 27.64 -18.54 -22.45
CA LEU A 67 26.37 -17.94 -22.85
C LEU A 67 25.25 -18.23 -21.85
N ALA A 68 25.16 -19.47 -21.35
CA ALA A 68 24.18 -19.85 -20.33
C ALA A 68 24.39 -19.07 -19.01
N GLN A 69 25.64 -18.84 -18.60
CA GLN A 69 25.96 -18.03 -17.42
C GLN A 69 25.59 -16.56 -17.61
N LEU A 70 25.88 -15.98 -18.78
CA LEU A 70 25.52 -14.60 -19.07
C LEU A 70 24.00 -14.42 -19.08
N LEU A 71 23.26 -15.35 -19.69
CA LEU A 71 21.80 -15.37 -19.62
C LEU A 71 21.31 -15.45 -18.16
N ALA A 72 21.89 -16.33 -17.34
CA ALA A 72 21.50 -16.44 -15.94
C ALA A 72 21.69 -15.12 -15.16
N VAL A 73 22.82 -14.43 -15.35
CA VAL A 73 23.08 -13.13 -14.73
C VAL A 73 22.08 -12.07 -15.21
N VAL A 74 21.84 -11.99 -16.52
CA VAL A 74 20.89 -11.03 -17.11
C VAL A 74 19.46 -11.30 -16.63
N THR A 75 19.03 -12.57 -16.57
CA THR A 75 17.70 -12.95 -16.07
C THR A 75 17.56 -12.62 -14.59
N LEU A 76 18.58 -12.88 -13.77
CA LEU A 76 18.55 -12.56 -12.34
C LEU A 76 18.52 -11.05 -12.09
N ALA A 77 19.33 -10.29 -12.82
CA ALA A 77 19.31 -8.84 -12.75
C ALA A 77 17.94 -8.29 -13.19
N GLY A 78 17.41 -8.77 -14.31
CA GLY A 78 16.08 -8.42 -14.79
C GLY A 78 14.97 -8.76 -13.80
N PHE A 79 15.07 -9.91 -13.13
CA PHE A 79 14.14 -10.31 -12.07
C PHE A 79 14.17 -9.33 -10.88
N TRP A 80 15.36 -8.94 -10.40
CA TRP A 80 15.48 -7.98 -9.31
C TRP A 80 14.97 -6.59 -9.70
N PHE A 81 15.26 -6.14 -10.92
CA PHE A 81 14.70 -4.88 -11.42
C PHE A 81 13.18 -4.92 -11.51
N ALA A 82 12.60 -5.99 -12.08
CA ALA A 82 11.16 -6.17 -12.14
C ALA A 82 10.54 -6.23 -10.74
N PHE A 83 11.18 -6.92 -9.80
CA PHE A 83 10.72 -6.96 -8.42
C PHE A 83 10.71 -5.57 -7.78
N ALA A 84 11.79 -4.80 -7.94
CA ALA A 84 11.91 -3.44 -7.42
C ALA A 84 10.85 -2.49 -8.01
N THR A 85 10.55 -2.59 -9.31
CA THR A 85 9.52 -1.76 -9.96
C THR A 85 8.10 -2.16 -9.58
N HIS A 86 7.90 -3.38 -9.08
CA HIS A 86 6.57 -3.91 -8.71
C HIS A 86 6.35 -4.04 -7.19
N VAL A 87 7.22 -3.47 -6.36
CA VAL A 87 7.08 -3.52 -4.89
C VAL A 87 5.71 -2.97 -4.45
N ASP A 88 5.24 -1.86 -5.05
CA ASP A 88 3.96 -1.26 -4.69
C ASP A 88 2.77 -2.14 -5.04
N SER A 89 2.83 -2.82 -6.19
CA SER A 89 1.81 -3.79 -6.60
C SER A 89 1.77 -4.99 -5.64
N ILE A 90 2.92 -5.49 -5.21
CA ILE A 90 3.02 -6.59 -4.25
C ILE A 90 2.49 -6.13 -2.88
N ALA A 91 2.87 -4.94 -2.42
CA ALA A 91 2.38 -4.36 -1.17
C ALA A 91 0.85 -4.18 -1.19
N TRP A 92 0.30 -3.71 -2.32
CA TRP A 92 -1.14 -3.59 -2.53
C TRP A 92 -1.86 -4.94 -2.46
N GLN A 93 -1.35 -5.98 -3.12
CA GLN A 93 -1.94 -7.32 -3.03
C GLN A 93 -1.86 -7.89 -1.61
N GLY A 94 -0.76 -7.64 -0.90
CA GLY A 94 -0.63 -8.00 0.51
C GLY A 94 -1.67 -7.31 1.39
N LYS A 95 -1.90 -6.00 1.17
CA LYS A 95 -2.94 -5.24 1.86
C LYS A 95 -4.33 -5.79 1.56
N ARG A 96 -4.66 -5.98 0.28
CA ARG A 96 -5.91 -6.60 -0.18
C ARG A 96 -6.17 -7.94 0.50
N ALA A 97 -5.17 -8.82 0.56
CA ALA A 97 -5.32 -10.13 1.21
C ALA A 97 -5.64 -10.00 2.70
N ARG A 98 -4.95 -9.10 3.43
CA ARG A 98 -5.27 -8.84 4.84
C ARG A 98 -6.70 -8.33 5.02
N PHE A 99 -7.15 -7.39 4.19
CA PHE A 99 -8.50 -6.84 4.28
C PHE A 99 -9.59 -7.84 3.86
N ALA A 100 -9.33 -8.69 2.87
CA ALA A 100 -10.25 -9.76 2.46
C ALA A 100 -10.54 -10.73 3.62
N LEU A 101 -9.54 -11.04 4.45
CA LEU A 101 -9.72 -11.86 5.66
C LEU A 101 -10.43 -11.13 6.81
N ARG A 102 -10.59 -9.80 6.70
CA ARG A 102 -11.11 -8.92 7.76
C ARG A 102 -12.45 -8.28 7.40
N VAL A 103 -13.06 -8.70 6.30
CA VAL A 103 -14.37 -8.19 5.83
C VAL A 103 -15.42 -8.28 6.94
N GLU A 104 -15.41 -9.31 7.78
CA GLU A 104 -16.36 -9.44 8.89
C GLU A 104 -16.20 -8.38 9.99
N GLY A 105 -14.99 -7.86 10.19
CA GLY A 105 -14.76 -6.75 11.10
C GLY A 105 -15.30 -5.43 10.54
N LEU A 106 -15.09 -5.20 9.25
CA LEU A 106 -15.64 -4.05 8.53
C LEU A 106 -17.18 -4.10 8.50
N GLU A 107 -17.74 -5.29 8.28
CA GLU A 107 -19.17 -5.54 8.23
C GLU A 107 -19.85 -5.23 9.57
N ARG A 108 -19.20 -5.54 10.70
CA ARG A 108 -19.72 -5.20 12.04
C ARG A 108 -19.85 -3.69 12.27
N ILE A 109 -19.01 -2.89 11.62
CA ILE A 109 -19.08 -1.43 11.69
C ILE A 109 -20.18 -0.89 10.78
N VAL A 110 -20.24 -1.40 9.54
CA VAL A 110 -21.09 -0.83 8.49
C VAL A 110 -22.51 -1.37 8.47
N ALA A 111 -22.74 -2.61 8.93
CA ALA A 111 -24.07 -3.20 8.97
C ALA A 111 -25.15 -2.32 9.63
N PRO A 112 -24.96 -1.78 10.85
CA PRO A 112 -25.96 -0.90 11.45
C PRO A 112 -26.14 0.41 10.67
N LEU A 113 -25.07 0.95 10.09
CA LEU A 113 -25.10 2.20 9.32
C LEU A 113 -25.87 2.09 8.00
N ARG A 114 -26.02 0.87 7.46
CA ARG A 114 -26.84 0.62 6.27
C ARG A 114 -28.34 0.62 6.57
N GLU A 115 -28.71 0.24 7.79
CA GLU A 115 -30.10 0.20 8.22
C GLU A 115 -30.55 1.59 8.67
N GLU A 116 -29.70 2.28 9.44
CA GLU A 116 -30.00 3.59 9.98
C GLU A 116 -28.75 4.47 9.96
N TRP A 117 -28.77 5.51 9.13
CA TRP A 117 -27.70 6.51 9.09
C TRP A 117 -27.97 7.61 10.13
N PRO A 118 -27.02 7.91 11.03
CA PRO A 118 -27.24 8.91 12.07
C PRO A 118 -27.45 10.32 11.52
N GLU A 119 -28.53 11.00 11.95
CA GLU A 119 -28.82 12.38 11.55
C GLU A 119 -28.18 13.45 12.46
N ARG A 120 -27.65 13.03 13.62
CA ARG A 120 -27.11 13.91 14.67
C ARG A 120 -25.88 13.26 15.32
N ASP A 121 -25.09 14.09 15.98
CA ASP A 121 -23.98 13.65 16.82
C ASP A 121 -24.44 12.63 17.86
N GLY A 122 -23.57 11.69 18.19
CA GLY A 122 -23.90 10.64 19.14
C GLY A 122 -22.78 9.64 19.35
N GLU A 123 -23.14 8.48 19.85
CA GLU A 123 -22.23 7.37 20.09
C GLU A 123 -22.86 6.08 19.59
N LEU A 124 -22.07 5.28 18.85
CA LEU A 124 -22.49 3.99 18.35
C LEU A 124 -21.59 2.89 18.93
N PRO A 125 -22.11 1.74 19.37
CA PRO A 125 -21.32 0.71 20.05
C PRO A 125 -20.10 0.20 19.25
N ALA A 126 -20.17 0.20 17.93
CA ALA A 126 -19.10 -0.32 17.07
C ALA A 126 -18.00 0.69 16.73
N ILE A 127 -18.30 1.99 16.77
CA ILE A 127 -17.40 3.07 16.30
C ILE A 127 -17.08 4.12 17.37
N GLY A 128 -17.79 4.10 18.50
CA GLY A 128 -17.64 5.07 19.58
C GLY A 128 -18.33 6.41 19.27
N PRO A 129 -17.92 7.49 19.97
CA PRO A 129 -18.49 8.81 19.79
C PRO A 129 -18.09 9.43 18.44
N PHE A 130 -19.03 10.12 17.79
CA PHE A 130 -18.85 10.72 16.47
C PHE A 130 -19.58 12.07 16.36
N MET A 131 -19.14 12.88 15.40
CA MET A 131 -19.84 14.08 14.94
C MET A 131 -20.41 13.84 13.54
N ALA A 132 -21.67 14.19 13.32
CA ALA A 132 -22.37 14.03 12.05
C ALA A 132 -22.28 15.33 11.24
N TYR A 133 -21.73 15.25 10.02
CA TYR A 133 -21.50 16.40 9.16
C TYR A 133 -21.93 16.12 7.70
N PRO A 134 -22.44 17.11 6.95
CA PRO A 134 -22.85 18.44 7.41
C PRO A 134 -24.16 18.40 8.20
N PHE A 135 -24.44 19.46 8.97
CA PHE A 135 -25.67 19.55 9.76
C PHE A 135 -26.93 19.48 8.89
N GLY A 136 -27.93 18.71 9.35
CA GLY A 136 -29.25 18.56 8.72
C GLY A 136 -29.33 17.47 7.66
N ARG A 137 -28.25 17.18 6.94
CA ARG A 137 -28.14 16.04 6.01
C ARG A 137 -26.73 15.45 6.07
N PRO A 138 -26.37 14.79 7.18
CA PRO A 138 -25.01 14.31 7.37
C PRO A 138 -24.69 13.22 6.35
N THR A 139 -23.56 13.36 5.70
CA THR A 139 -22.98 12.37 4.77
C THR A 139 -21.65 11.85 5.29
N THR A 140 -21.12 12.41 6.37
CA THR A 140 -19.84 12.05 6.97
C THR A 140 -19.98 11.97 8.48
N LEU A 141 -19.45 10.90 9.06
CA LEU A 141 -19.28 10.72 10.49
C LEU A 141 -17.79 10.89 10.81
N VAL A 142 -17.45 11.97 11.50
CA VAL A 142 -16.09 12.21 11.99
C VAL A 142 -15.97 11.52 13.34
N LEU A 143 -15.14 10.49 13.41
CA LEU A 143 -15.02 9.68 14.63
C LEU A 143 -14.09 10.37 15.63
N LEU A 144 -14.57 10.58 16.85
CA LEU A 144 -13.78 11.20 17.92
C LEU A 144 -12.83 10.20 18.59
N GLN A 145 -13.13 8.90 18.42
CA GLN A 145 -12.26 7.79 18.76
C GLN A 145 -12.06 6.96 17.51
N ALA A 146 -10.83 6.51 17.26
CA ALA A 146 -10.54 5.71 16.09
C ALA A 146 -10.75 4.22 16.45
N PRO A 147 -11.88 3.58 16.08
CA PRO A 147 -12.10 2.18 16.39
C PRO A 147 -11.07 1.33 15.65
N SER A 148 -10.48 0.35 16.34
CA SER A 148 -9.51 -0.54 15.72
C SER A 148 -10.22 -1.56 14.84
N VAL A 149 -9.82 -1.63 13.57
CA VAL A 149 -10.24 -2.68 12.64
C VAL A 149 -9.16 -3.74 12.63
N ALA A 150 -9.49 -4.92 13.17
CA ALA A 150 -8.63 -6.11 13.18
C ALA A 150 -7.29 -5.96 13.92
N GLN A 151 -7.39 -5.93 15.26
CA GLN A 151 -6.29 -6.09 16.21
C GLN A 151 -5.12 -5.09 16.01
N GLN A 152 -5.39 -3.85 16.42
CA GLN A 152 -4.44 -2.80 16.83
C GLN A 152 -3.59 -2.07 15.78
N SER A 153 -3.60 -2.42 14.49
CA SER A 153 -2.73 -1.75 13.50
C SER A 153 -3.43 -0.89 12.44
N VAL A 154 -4.77 -0.97 12.37
CA VAL A 154 -5.61 -0.22 11.42
C VAL A 154 -6.77 0.39 12.19
N TYR A 155 -7.04 1.66 11.94
CA TYR A 155 -8.12 2.40 12.59
C TYR A 155 -8.99 3.09 11.55
N VAL A 156 -10.25 3.37 11.89
CA VAL A 156 -11.13 4.21 11.07
C VAL A 156 -11.09 5.64 11.63
N SER A 157 -10.83 6.64 10.79
CA SER A 157 -10.90 8.06 11.20
C SER A 157 -12.25 8.69 10.87
N ALA A 158 -12.81 8.32 9.72
CA ALA A 158 -14.05 8.88 9.21
C ALA A 158 -14.86 7.81 8.45
N ILE A 159 -16.18 7.98 8.44
CA ILE A 159 -17.10 7.15 7.68
C ILE A 159 -17.95 8.05 6.80
N GLU A 160 -18.00 7.77 5.51
CA GLU A 160 -18.78 8.57 4.56
C GLU A 160 -19.87 7.76 3.88
N LEU A 161 -21.00 8.41 3.62
CA LEU A 161 -22.14 7.90 2.88
C LEU A 161 -22.27 8.68 1.58
N GLN A 162 -22.24 7.95 0.47
CA GLN A 162 -22.46 8.53 -0.85
C GLN A 162 -23.22 7.55 -1.74
N ASP A 163 -24.39 7.96 -2.25
CA ASP A 163 -25.22 7.14 -3.15
C ASP A 163 -25.48 5.71 -2.61
N GLY A 164 -25.62 5.59 -1.29
CA GLY A 164 -25.79 4.32 -0.58
C GLY A 164 -24.51 3.50 -0.38
N ALA A 165 -23.36 3.91 -0.92
CA ALA A 165 -22.07 3.33 -0.59
C ALA A 165 -21.55 3.90 0.74
N ILE A 166 -20.93 3.06 1.56
CA ILE A 166 -20.35 3.45 2.85
C ILE A 166 -18.84 3.27 2.77
N LYS A 167 -18.11 4.37 2.96
CA LYS A 167 -16.67 4.47 2.78
C LYS A 167 -16.00 4.67 4.13
N LEU A 168 -15.05 3.81 4.49
CA LEU A 168 -14.29 3.90 5.74
C LEU A 168 -12.87 4.39 5.43
N GLN A 169 -12.52 5.56 5.93
CA GLN A 169 -11.17 6.10 5.80
C GLN A 169 -10.23 5.39 6.78
N LEU A 170 -9.21 4.71 6.26
CA LEU A 170 -8.29 3.92 7.07
C LEU A 170 -7.09 4.78 7.50
N THR A 171 -6.68 4.61 8.75
CA THR A 171 -5.48 5.22 9.34
C THR A 171 -4.60 4.18 10.03
N GLY A 172 -3.39 4.58 10.43
CA GLY A 172 -2.39 3.70 11.05
C GLY A 172 -1.38 3.14 10.04
N THR A 173 -0.94 1.90 10.26
CA THR A 173 0.11 1.24 9.43
C THR A 173 -0.28 1.04 7.97
N ASP A 174 -1.59 0.99 7.74
CA ASP A 174 -2.25 0.85 6.46
C ASP A 174 -3.09 2.12 6.16
N GLY A 175 -2.69 3.29 6.68
CA GLY A 175 -3.38 4.55 6.46
C GLY A 175 -3.33 5.04 5.00
N GLY A 176 -4.23 5.98 4.67
CA GLY A 176 -4.30 6.64 3.36
C GLY A 176 -5.14 5.89 2.31
N ASP A 177 -5.54 4.65 2.60
CA ASP A 177 -6.47 3.88 1.76
C ASP A 177 -7.86 3.83 2.40
N TRP A 178 -8.85 3.38 1.64
CA TRP A 178 -10.25 3.32 2.04
C TRP A 178 -10.78 1.89 1.92
N ALA A 179 -11.64 1.50 2.85
CA ALA A 179 -12.45 0.30 2.72
C ALA A 179 -13.89 0.71 2.43
N GLU A 180 -14.41 0.33 1.27
CA GLU A 180 -15.71 0.79 0.78
C GLU A 180 -16.66 -0.38 0.59
N TRP A 181 -17.83 -0.28 1.21
CA TRP A 181 -18.95 -1.14 0.92
C TRP A 181 -19.85 -0.50 -0.13
N HIS A 182 -20.21 -1.26 -1.16
CA HIS A 182 -21.12 -0.82 -2.20
C HIS A 182 -22.37 -1.70 -2.28
N PRO A 183 -23.55 -1.11 -2.53
CA PRO A 183 -24.75 -1.88 -2.85
C PRO A 183 -24.59 -2.62 -4.19
N PRO A 184 -25.42 -3.63 -4.47
CA PRO A 184 -25.38 -4.35 -5.74
C PRO A 184 -25.43 -3.39 -6.94
N LYS A 185 -24.58 -3.63 -7.94
CA LYS A 185 -24.41 -2.81 -9.15
C LYS A 185 -23.74 -1.44 -8.96
N SER A 186 -23.37 -1.06 -7.73
CA SER A 186 -22.50 0.08 -7.46
C SER A 186 -21.02 -0.35 -7.42
N ARG A 187 -20.12 0.58 -7.72
CA ARG A 187 -18.66 0.39 -7.72
C ARG A 187 -17.96 1.66 -7.21
N PRO A 188 -16.72 1.55 -6.69
CA PRO A 188 -15.92 2.70 -6.33
C PRO A 188 -15.72 3.64 -7.52
N SER A 189 -15.75 4.94 -7.24
CA SER A 189 -15.46 6.02 -8.17
C SER A 189 -14.83 7.19 -7.41
N SER A 190 -14.26 8.13 -8.17
CA SER A 190 -13.88 9.44 -7.63
C SER A 190 -15.10 10.14 -7.03
N PHE A 191 -14.88 10.92 -5.96
CA PHE A 191 -15.94 11.63 -5.27
C PHE A 191 -15.43 12.90 -4.59
N VAL A 192 -16.36 13.68 -4.05
CA VAL A 192 -16.06 14.82 -3.17
C VAL A 192 -16.57 14.42 -1.79
N GLY A 193 -15.67 14.41 -0.80
CA GLY A 193 -15.98 14.04 0.56
C GLY A 193 -16.91 15.04 1.23
N GLY A 194 -17.47 14.66 2.37
CA GLY A 194 -18.42 15.53 3.10
C GLY A 194 -17.80 16.84 3.58
N LEU A 195 -16.47 16.95 3.65
CA LEU A 195 -15.74 18.19 3.95
C LEU A 195 -15.36 19.00 2.69
N SER A 196 -15.98 18.68 1.55
CA SER A 196 -15.70 19.28 0.23
C SER A 196 -14.28 19.01 -0.29
N ASP A 197 -13.64 17.94 0.16
CA ASP A 197 -12.35 17.48 -0.29
C ASP A 197 -12.46 16.53 -1.50
N PRO A 198 -11.79 16.81 -2.63
CA PRO A 198 -11.84 15.94 -3.79
C PRO A 198 -10.98 14.69 -3.58
N HIS A 199 -11.52 13.53 -3.97
CA HIS A 199 -10.83 12.24 -3.95
C HIS A 199 -10.84 11.62 -5.34
N GLU A 200 -9.69 11.70 -6.04
CA GLU A 200 -9.52 11.10 -7.36
C GLU A 200 -9.08 9.64 -7.24
N MET A 201 -9.87 8.71 -7.76
CA MET A 201 -9.60 7.28 -7.61
C MET A 201 -8.36 6.86 -8.39
N GLU A 202 -7.37 6.31 -7.70
CA GLU A 202 -6.15 5.75 -8.30
C GLU A 202 -6.36 4.26 -8.61
N THR A 203 -6.81 3.49 -7.63
CA THR A 203 -7.06 2.05 -7.79
C THR A 203 -8.16 1.56 -6.86
N ALA A 204 -8.90 0.55 -7.32
CA ALA A 204 -9.93 -0.12 -6.55
C ALA A 204 -9.84 -1.63 -6.79
N THR A 205 -9.85 -2.42 -5.72
CA THR A 205 -9.78 -3.88 -5.82
C THR A 205 -10.81 -4.54 -4.92
N PRO A 206 -11.62 -5.49 -5.43
CA PRO A 206 -12.61 -6.18 -4.61
C PRO A 206 -11.94 -7.04 -3.53
N ILE A 207 -12.49 -6.96 -2.32
CA ILE A 207 -12.11 -7.78 -1.16
C ILE A 207 -13.24 -8.72 -0.69
N GLY A 208 -14.42 -8.65 -1.33
CA GLY A 208 -15.51 -9.63 -1.19
C GLY A 208 -16.78 -9.06 -0.55
N ARG A 209 -17.94 -9.73 -0.73
CA ARG A 209 -19.24 -9.32 -0.14
C ARG A 209 -19.63 -7.85 -0.40
N GLY A 210 -19.34 -7.33 -1.59
CA GLY A 210 -19.61 -5.92 -1.95
C GLY A 210 -18.55 -4.92 -1.46
N TRP A 211 -17.50 -5.40 -0.79
CA TRP A 211 -16.40 -4.58 -0.30
C TRP A 211 -15.27 -4.44 -1.32
N TYR A 212 -14.68 -3.24 -1.31
CA TYR A 212 -13.51 -2.87 -2.08
C TYR A 212 -12.46 -2.24 -1.15
N LEU A 213 -11.18 -2.51 -1.45
CA LEU A 213 -10.08 -1.70 -0.97
C LEU A 213 -9.77 -0.68 -2.07
N VAL A 214 -9.76 0.60 -1.71
CA VAL A 214 -9.68 1.72 -2.65
C VAL A 214 -8.55 2.66 -2.22
N ARG A 215 -7.82 3.18 -3.21
CA ARG A 215 -6.83 4.23 -3.03
C ARG A 215 -7.23 5.43 -3.86
N TYR A 216 -7.13 6.59 -3.23
CA TYR A 216 -7.31 7.88 -3.85
C TYR A 216 -5.98 8.62 -3.94
N GLN A 217 -5.83 9.48 -4.93
CA GLN A 217 -4.71 10.40 -5.02
C GLN A 217 -4.83 11.43 -3.88
N SER A 218 -3.71 11.65 -3.19
CA SER A 218 -3.53 12.64 -2.13
C SER A 218 -3.12 13.98 -2.67
#